data_AF-A0A286A5K0-F1
#
_entry.id   AF-A0A286A5K0-F1
#
_cell.length_a   1.000
_cell.length_b   1.000
_cell.length_c   1.000
_cell.angle_alpha   90.00
_cell.angle_beta   90.00
_cell.angle_gamma   90.00
#
_symmetry.space_group_name_H-M   'P 1'
#
loop_
_entity.id
_entity.type
_entity.pdbx_description
1 polymer ?
#
loop_
_entity_poly.entity_id
_entity_poly.type
_entity_poly.pdbx_seq_one_letter_code
_entity_poly.pdbx_strand_id
1 'polypeptide(L)'
;MKKLLVLLSAMSLFFLGCAGTPQDNGEALDNALVTFTSNVQSSRWQEALSNVTPDEARQIGTSDGYEFLPEYQTAASRLPLSTLRKAGLSVDSDGRLVGIKAVMDETNERYKVSEDQAKVGTNLKQMEDDRIKRRLEEGQKILQEEEATAHQEQQVEVLTNRLTDDEKRKYGSTGELLAPESTREDGTVEESYNGDYR
;
A
#
# COMPACT_ATOMS: atom_id res chain seq x y z
N MET A 1 43.25 -76.11 -0.78
CA MET A 1 42.13 -75.25 -0.35
C MET A 1 42.55 -73.87 0.15
N LYS A 2 43.67 -73.70 0.87
CA LYS A 2 44.14 -72.37 1.35
C LYS A 2 44.44 -71.34 0.25
N LYS A 3 44.96 -71.78 -0.91
CA LYS A 3 45.27 -70.90 -2.06
C LYS A 3 44.03 -70.33 -2.75
N LEU A 4 42.89 -71.03 -2.67
CA LEU A 4 41.63 -70.62 -3.29
C LEU A 4 40.90 -69.58 -2.43
N LEU A 5 41.04 -69.69 -1.10
CA LEU A 5 40.54 -68.71 -0.14
C LEU A 5 41.26 -67.35 -0.21
N VAL A 6 42.58 -67.36 -0.45
CA VAL A 6 43.37 -66.12 -0.63
C VAL A 6 42.98 -65.40 -1.92
N LEU A 7 42.70 -66.15 -2.99
CA LEU A 7 42.30 -65.59 -4.27
C LEU A 7 40.87 -65.00 -4.22
N LEU A 8 39.97 -65.63 -3.48
CA LEU A 8 38.62 -65.10 -3.23
C LEU A 8 38.64 -63.83 -2.36
N SER A 9 39.53 -63.77 -1.37
CA SER A 9 39.76 -62.60 -0.51
C SER A 9 40.41 -61.42 -1.25
N ALA A 10 41.27 -61.68 -2.24
CA ALA A 10 41.83 -60.63 -3.08
C ALA A 10 40.79 -60.07 -4.06
N MET A 11 39.86 -60.89 -4.55
CA MET A 11 38.80 -60.47 -5.48
C MET A 11 37.72 -59.63 -4.80
N SER A 12 37.45 -59.82 -3.49
CA SER A 12 36.49 -58.98 -2.76
C SER A 12 36.99 -57.55 -2.52
N LEU A 13 38.31 -57.32 -2.49
CA LEU A 13 38.91 -55.98 -2.34
C LEU A 13 38.78 -55.12 -3.62
N PHE A 14 38.59 -55.73 -4.79
CA PHE A 14 38.35 -55.00 -6.03
C PHE A 14 36.92 -54.44 -6.14
N PHE A 15 35.95 -55.02 -5.43
CA PHE A 15 34.55 -54.55 -5.46
C PHE A 15 34.21 -53.48 -4.40
N LEU A 16 35.10 -53.24 -3.43
CA LEU A 16 34.95 -52.17 -2.43
C LEU A 16 35.51 -50.82 -2.89
N GLY A 17 36.09 -50.74 -4.10
CA GLY A 17 36.74 -49.54 -4.65
C GLY A 17 35.87 -48.66 -5.57
N CYS A 18 34.59 -48.97 -5.77
CA CYS A 18 33.67 -48.13 -6.56
C CYS A 18 32.65 -47.39 -5.70
N ALA A 19 33.04 -46.96 -4.49
CA ALA A 19 32.37 -45.84 -3.85
C ALA A 19 33.08 -44.57 -4.32
N GLY A 20 32.72 -44.11 -5.52
CA GLY A 20 33.13 -42.80 -6.00
C GLY A 20 32.75 -41.78 -4.95
N THR A 21 33.75 -41.07 -4.43
CA THR A 21 33.53 -39.87 -3.62
C THR A 21 32.51 -39.01 -4.35
N PRO A 22 31.46 -38.48 -3.68
CA PRO A 22 30.53 -37.56 -4.31
C PRO A 22 31.39 -36.44 -4.88
N GLN A 23 31.50 -36.42 -6.21
CA GLN A 23 32.28 -35.43 -6.91
C GLN A 23 31.69 -34.09 -6.51
N ASP A 24 32.56 -33.17 -6.10
CA ASP A 24 32.18 -31.83 -5.68
C ASP A 24 31.60 -31.11 -6.93
N ASN A 25 30.33 -31.38 -7.20
CA ASN A 25 29.62 -31.00 -8.41
C ASN A 25 29.26 -29.51 -8.42
N GLY A 26 29.83 -28.72 -7.50
CA GLY A 26 29.61 -27.27 -7.42
C GLY A 26 29.98 -26.55 -8.71
N GLU A 27 31.08 -26.94 -9.36
CA GLU A 27 31.50 -26.34 -10.64
C GLU A 27 30.57 -26.76 -11.79
N ALA A 28 30.17 -28.03 -11.84
CA ALA A 28 29.23 -28.52 -12.85
C ALA A 28 27.85 -27.84 -12.71
N LEU A 29 27.37 -27.69 -11.47
CA LEU A 29 26.14 -26.98 -11.15
C LEU A 29 26.22 -25.50 -11.53
N ASP A 30 27.30 -24.82 -11.14
CA ASP A 30 27.48 -23.42 -11.48
C ASP A 30 27.54 -23.20 -12.99
N ASN A 31 28.25 -24.05 -13.73
CA ASN A 31 28.29 -23.98 -15.19
C ASN A 31 26.91 -24.20 -15.82
N ALA A 32 26.17 -25.20 -15.34
CA ALA A 32 24.81 -25.48 -15.82
C ALA A 32 23.86 -24.31 -15.52
N LEU A 33 23.94 -23.73 -14.32
CA LEU A 33 23.12 -22.58 -13.93
C LEU A 33 23.46 -21.31 -14.73
N VAL A 34 24.74 -21.02 -14.96
CA VAL A 34 25.18 -19.88 -15.77
C VAL A 34 24.72 -20.04 -17.22
N THR A 35 24.87 -21.25 -17.78
CA THR A 35 24.44 -21.55 -19.15
C THR A 35 22.93 -21.41 -19.29
N PHE A 36 22.19 -21.98 -18.35
CA PHE A 36 20.73 -21.90 -18.30
C PHE A 36 20.25 -20.44 -18.22
N THR A 37 20.80 -19.66 -17.29
CA THR A 37 20.42 -18.25 -17.11
C THR A 37 20.78 -17.38 -18.30
N SER A 38 21.94 -17.60 -18.93
CA SER A 38 22.35 -16.91 -20.15
C SER A 38 21.40 -17.20 -21.33
N ASN A 39 20.99 -18.45 -21.50
CA ASN A 39 20.04 -18.86 -22.54
C ASN A 39 18.66 -18.24 -22.31
N VAL A 40 18.15 -18.28 -21.07
CA VAL A 40 16.89 -17.63 -20.69
C VAL A 40 16.92 -16.13 -20.96
N GLN A 41 17.97 -15.43 -20.54
CA GLN A 41 18.12 -13.98 -20.77
C GLN A 41 18.21 -13.63 -22.25
N SER A 42 18.76 -14.53 -23.07
CA SER A 42 18.85 -14.36 -24.52
C SER A 42 17.60 -14.84 -25.27
N SER A 43 16.53 -15.25 -24.58
CA SER A 43 15.32 -15.86 -25.17
C SER A 43 15.61 -17.09 -26.04
N ARG A 44 16.69 -17.81 -25.73
CA ARG A 44 17.11 -19.07 -26.36
C ARG A 44 16.44 -20.23 -25.64
N TRP A 45 15.14 -20.39 -25.84
CA TRP A 45 14.31 -21.29 -25.04
C TRP A 45 14.63 -22.76 -25.27
N GLN A 46 14.89 -23.14 -26.51
CA GLN A 46 15.28 -24.50 -26.86
C GLN A 46 16.59 -24.91 -26.19
N GLU A 47 17.57 -24.01 -26.18
CA GLU A 47 18.86 -24.23 -25.52
C GLU A 47 18.76 -24.11 -24.00
N ALA A 48 17.78 -23.40 -23.46
CA ALA A 48 17.48 -23.42 -22.04
C ALA A 48 16.87 -24.76 -21.62
N LEU A 49 15.93 -25.29 -22.43
CA LEU A 49 15.30 -26.60 -22.24
C LEU A 49 16.31 -27.75 -22.28
N SER A 50 17.32 -27.67 -23.15
CA SER A 50 18.35 -28.71 -23.26
C SER A 50 19.25 -28.80 -22.02
N ASN A 51 19.34 -27.73 -21.22
CA ASN A 51 20.05 -27.73 -19.94
C ASN A 51 19.23 -28.31 -18.78
N VAL A 52 17.97 -28.70 -19.01
CA VAL A 52 17.08 -29.27 -18.00
C VAL A 52 16.89 -30.77 -18.29
N THR A 53 16.62 -31.57 -17.26
CA THR A 53 16.33 -33.00 -17.46
C THR A 53 15.17 -33.21 -18.44
N PRO A 54 15.19 -34.27 -19.28
CA PRO A 54 14.11 -34.54 -20.22
C PRO A 54 12.71 -34.64 -19.59
N ASP A 55 12.64 -35.14 -18.36
CA ASP A 55 11.39 -35.30 -17.64
C ASP A 55 10.79 -33.96 -17.22
N GLU A 56 11.62 -33.04 -16.73
CA GLU A 56 11.19 -31.68 -16.39
C GLU A 56 10.96 -30.85 -17.65
N ALA A 57 11.82 -30.94 -18.65
CA ALA A 57 11.70 -30.23 -19.93
C ALA A 57 10.35 -30.53 -20.63
N ARG A 58 9.86 -31.77 -20.57
CA ARG A 58 8.53 -32.15 -21.09
C ARG A 58 7.36 -31.53 -20.32
N GLN A 59 7.56 -31.18 -19.05
CA GLN A 59 6.51 -30.61 -18.21
C GLN A 59 6.46 -29.08 -18.30
N ILE A 60 7.60 -28.44 -18.52
CA ILE A 60 7.72 -26.97 -18.59
C ILE A 60 7.77 -26.45 -20.03
N GLY A 61 8.02 -27.33 -21.00
CA GLY A 61 8.08 -27.03 -22.43
C GLY A 61 6.75 -27.20 -23.16
N THR A 62 6.64 -26.55 -24.31
CA THR A 62 5.58 -26.78 -25.29
C THR A 62 5.70 -28.18 -25.90
N SER A 63 4.60 -28.71 -26.46
CA SER A 63 4.56 -30.07 -27.03
C SER A 63 5.51 -30.29 -28.22
N ASP A 64 5.92 -29.21 -28.89
CA ASP A 64 6.90 -29.21 -29.97
C ASP A 64 8.36 -29.15 -29.48
N GLY A 65 8.59 -28.87 -28.18
CA GLY A 65 9.90 -28.90 -27.54
C GLY A 65 10.82 -27.72 -27.87
N TYR A 66 10.30 -26.66 -28.51
CA TYR A 66 11.10 -25.49 -28.90
C TYR A 66 11.05 -24.36 -27.87
N GLU A 67 9.97 -24.27 -27.09
CA GLU A 67 9.75 -23.17 -26.17
C GLU A 67 9.32 -23.66 -24.79
N PHE A 68 9.51 -22.83 -23.76
CA PHE A 68 8.79 -23.02 -22.51
C PHE A 68 7.31 -22.66 -22.69
N LEU A 69 6.44 -23.26 -21.90
CA LEU A 69 5.06 -22.75 -21.77
C LEU A 69 5.11 -21.30 -21.26
N PRO A 70 4.15 -20.43 -21.63
CA PRO A 70 4.19 -19.01 -21.31
C PRO A 70 4.38 -18.69 -19.81
N GLU A 71 3.76 -19.48 -18.93
CA GLU A 71 3.91 -19.39 -17.48
C GLU A 71 5.34 -19.67 -17.01
N TYR A 72 6.06 -20.57 -17.69
CA TYR A 72 7.43 -20.93 -17.37
C TYR A 72 8.45 -20.00 -18.04
N GLN A 73 8.15 -19.42 -19.20
CA GLN A 73 8.96 -18.33 -19.79
C GLN A 73 9.03 -17.13 -18.82
N THR A 74 7.88 -16.77 -18.27
CA THR A 74 7.75 -15.66 -17.33
C THR A 74 8.46 -15.98 -16.01
N ALA A 75 8.29 -17.20 -15.47
CA ALA A 75 9.00 -17.65 -14.27
C ALA A 75 10.52 -17.66 -14.46
N ALA A 76 11.00 -18.24 -15.57
CA ALA A 76 12.42 -18.32 -15.91
C ALA A 76 13.06 -16.94 -15.98
N SER A 77 12.39 -15.99 -16.65
CA SER A 77 12.87 -14.60 -16.80
C SER A 77 12.97 -13.86 -15.46
N ARG A 78 12.20 -14.25 -14.45
CA ARG A 78 12.18 -13.64 -13.12
C ARG A 78 13.19 -14.25 -12.16
N LEU A 79 13.76 -15.40 -12.48
CA LEU A 79 14.66 -16.14 -11.59
C LEU A 79 16.11 -15.67 -11.75
N PRO A 80 16.67 -14.92 -10.78
CA PRO A 80 18.08 -14.56 -10.84
C PRO A 80 18.96 -15.75 -10.48
N LEU A 81 20.18 -15.78 -11.02
CA LEU A 81 21.19 -16.82 -10.74
C LEU A 81 21.43 -17.02 -9.24
N SER A 82 21.40 -15.94 -8.45
CA SER A 82 21.57 -15.98 -6.99
C SER A 82 20.48 -16.75 -6.26
N THR A 83 19.24 -16.77 -6.80
CA THR A 83 18.14 -17.55 -6.26
C THR A 83 18.30 -19.02 -6.63
N LEU A 84 18.65 -19.30 -7.88
CA LEU A 84 18.89 -20.67 -8.35
C LEU A 84 20.01 -21.37 -7.57
N ARG A 85 21.13 -20.67 -7.30
CA ARG A 85 22.23 -21.19 -6.46
C ARG A 85 21.80 -21.59 -5.04
N LYS A 86 20.78 -20.93 -4.50
CA LYS A 86 20.25 -21.20 -3.15
C LYS A 86 19.13 -22.23 -3.15
N ALA A 87 18.61 -22.61 -4.31
CA ALA A 87 17.42 -23.43 -4.45
C ALA A 87 17.67 -24.95 -4.26
N GLY A 88 18.90 -25.36 -3.91
CA GLY A 88 19.23 -26.76 -3.67
C GLY A 88 19.17 -27.62 -4.93
N LEU A 89 19.41 -27.02 -6.09
CA LEU A 89 19.45 -27.71 -7.38
C LEU A 89 20.64 -28.66 -7.45
N SER A 90 20.49 -29.69 -8.26
CA SER A 90 21.56 -30.65 -8.57
C SER A 90 21.69 -30.84 -10.06
N VAL A 91 22.72 -31.57 -10.46
CA VAL A 91 23.02 -31.88 -11.85
C VAL A 91 22.97 -33.39 -12.05
N ASP A 92 22.39 -33.86 -13.14
CA ASP A 92 22.43 -35.26 -13.53
C ASP A 92 23.82 -35.68 -14.09
N SER A 93 23.97 -36.94 -14.47
CA SER A 93 25.23 -37.46 -15.05
C SER A 93 25.63 -36.78 -16.37
N ASP A 94 24.67 -36.17 -17.06
CA ASP A 94 24.84 -35.55 -18.37
C ASP A 94 25.09 -34.03 -18.27
N GLY A 95 25.16 -33.47 -17.05
CA GLY A 95 25.38 -32.04 -16.85
C GLY A 95 24.10 -31.20 -16.85
N ARG A 96 22.91 -31.80 -16.78
CA ARG A 96 21.62 -31.11 -16.83
C ARG A 96 21.06 -30.83 -15.46
N LEU A 97 20.39 -29.69 -15.33
CA LEU A 97 19.75 -29.23 -14.11
C LEU A 97 18.57 -30.11 -13.74
N VAL A 98 18.55 -30.53 -12.47
CA VAL A 98 17.48 -31.29 -11.82
C VAL A 98 16.81 -30.42 -10.77
N GLY A 99 15.49 -30.30 -10.83
CA GLY A 99 14.66 -29.59 -9.85
C GLY A 99 14.26 -28.18 -10.28
N ILE A 100 14.58 -27.77 -11.52
CA ILE A 100 14.27 -26.44 -12.03
C ILE A 100 12.76 -26.18 -12.07
N LYS A 101 11.97 -27.21 -12.39
CA LYS A 101 10.51 -27.07 -12.43
C LYS A 101 9.96 -26.62 -11.07
N ALA A 102 10.40 -27.26 -9.98
CA ALA A 102 9.94 -26.93 -8.63
C ALA A 102 10.26 -25.47 -8.26
N VAL A 103 11.44 -24.98 -8.65
CA VAL A 103 11.85 -23.59 -8.41
C VAL A 103 11.00 -22.60 -9.22
N MET A 104 10.67 -22.94 -10.46
CA MET A 104 9.79 -22.14 -11.30
C MET A 104 8.35 -22.12 -10.78
N ASP A 105 7.83 -23.28 -10.36
CA ASP A 105 6.49 -23.40 -9.76
C ASP A 105 6.39 -22.52 -8.51
N GLU A 106 7.37 -22.61 -7.61
CA GLU A 106 7.43 -21.80 -6.40
C GLU A 106 7.49 -20.30 -6.74
N THR A 107 8.25 -19.92 -7.77
CA THR A 107 8.33 -18.52 -8.22
C THR A 107 6.99 -18.01 -8.74
N ASN A 108 6.28 -18.83 -9.50
CA ASN A 108 4.94 -18.52 -10.00
C ASN A 108 3.94 -18.36 -8.84
N GLU A 109 4.01 -19.21 -7.83
CA GLU A 109 3.16 -19.10 -6.63
C GLU A 109 3.48 -17.84 -5.82
N ARG A 110 4.76 -17.56 -5.53
CA ARG A 110 5.20 -16.36 -4.81
C ARG A 110 4.71 -15.08 -5.51
N TYR A 111 4.73 -15.06 -6.83
CA TYR A 111 4.29 -13.88 -7.58
C TYR A 111 2.76 -13.70 -7.52
N LYS A 112 1.97 -14.77 -7.61
CA LYS A 112 0.52 -14.71 -7.39
C LYS A 112 0.19 -14.14 -6.01
N VAL A 113 0.87 -14.62 -4.97
CA VAL A 113 0.73 -14.08 -3.60
C VAL A 113 1.10 -12.60 -3.54
N SER A 114 2.18 -12.18 -4.21
CA SER A 114 2.60 -10.79 -4.27
C SER A 114 1.57 -9.88 -4.97
N GLU A 115 0.94 -10.34 -6.05
CA GLU A 115 -0.13 -9.59 -6.71
C GLU A 115 -1.34 -9.41 -5.80
N ASP A 116 -1.72 -10.46 -5.07
CA ASP A 116 -2.85 -10.39 -4.14
C ASP A 116 -2.54 -9.49 -2.94
N GLN A 117 -1.30 -9.53 -2.42
CA GLN A 117 -0.84 -8.58 -1.40
C GLN A 117 -0.80 -7.13 -1.90
N ALA A 118 -0.42 -6.92 -3.17
CA ALA A 118 -0.46 -5.58 -3.77
C ALA A 118 -1.90 -5.05 -3.88
N LYS A 119 -2.87 -5.91 -4.20
CA LYS A 119 -4.31 -5.56 -4.19
C LYS A 119 -4.82 -5.20 -2.79
N VAL A 120 -4.30 -5.84 -1.74
CA VAL A 120 -4.64 -5.47 -0.35
C VAL A 120 -4.14 -4.06 -0.03
N GLY A 121 -2.92 -3.70 -0.45
CA GLY A 121 -2.36 -2.37 -0.24
C GLY A 121 -3.12 -1.25 -0.96
N THR A 122 -3.64 -1.50 -2.17
CA THR A 122 -4.46 -0.51 -2.90
C THR A 122 -5.86 -0.35 -2.31
N ASN A 123 -6.44 -1.43 -1.77
CA ASN A 123 -7.74 -1.39 -1.10
C ASN A 123 -7.69 -0.56 0.20
N LEU A 124 -6.60 -0.63 0.96
CA LEU A 124 -6.40 0.18 2.18
C LEU A 124 -6.51 1.69 1.92
N LYS A 125 -5.88 2.18 0.85
CA LYS A 125 -5.91 3.60 0.50
C LYS A 125 -7.30 4.05 0.07
N GLN A 126 -7.99 3.23 -0.73
CA GLN A 126 -9.38 3.49 -1.13
C GLN A 126 -10.33 3.50 0.07
N MET A 127 -10.17 2.56 1.00
CA MET A 127 -10.96 2.51 2.24
C MET A 127 -10.70 3.71 3.16
N GLU A 128 -9.47 4.22 3.21
CA GLU A 128 -9.12 5.42 3.95
C GLU A 128 -9.74 6.67 3.32
N ASP A 129 -9.60 6.83 2.00
CA ASP A 129 -10.21 7.93 1.24
C ASP A 129 -11.74 7.93 1.41
N ASP A 130 -12.38 6.76 1.34
CA ASP A 130 -13.83 6.61 1.56
C ASP A 130 -14.25 6.92 3.00
N ARG A 131 -13.39 6.64 3.99
CA ARG A 131 -13.63 7.00 5.39
C ARG A 131 -13.52 8.51 5.59
N ILE A 132 -12.51 9.16 5.00
CA ILE A 132 -12.33 10.60 5.06
C ILE A 132 -13.51 11.31 4.40
N LYS A 133 -13.93 10.85 3.23
CA LYS A 133 -15.08 11.39 2.49
C LYS A 133 -16.36 11.34 3.32
N ARG A 134 -16.69 10.19 3.91
CA ARG A 134 -17.86 10.06 4.80
C ARG A 134 -17.81 11.02 5.97
N ARG A 135 -16.66 11.17 6.63
CA ARG A 135 -16.52 12.11 7.75
C ARG A 135 -16.68 13.58 7.32
N LEU A 136 -16.20 13.94 6.14
CA LEU A 136 -16.37 15.29 5.58
C LEU A 136 -17.85 15.56 5.24
N GLU A 137 -18.54 14.59 4.63
CA GLU A 137 -19.97 14.70 4.34
C GLU A 137 -20.82 14.82 5.61
N GLU A 138 -20.53 14.02 6.64
CA GLU A 138 -21.17 14.13 7.96
C GLU A 138 -20.92 15.50 8.59
N GLY A 139 -19.67 16.00 8.54
CA GLY A 139 -19.33 17.34 9.06
C GLY A 139 -20.02 18.47 8.31
N GLN A 140 -20.16 18.38 6.98
CA GLN A 140 -20.90 19.35 6.18
C GLN A 140 -22.40 19.32 6.48
N LYS A 141 -22.96 18.13 6.70
CA LYS A 141 -24.37 17.98 7.06
C LYS A 141 -24.66 18.62 8.42
N ILE A 142 -23.78 18.41 9.41
CA ILE A 142 -23.90 19.05 10.73
C ILE A 142 -23.81 20.57 10.60
N LEU A 143 -22.86 21.11 9.83
CA LEU A 143 -22.75 22.56 9.61
C LEU A 143 -24.00 23.15 8.94
N GLN A 144 -24.58 22.47 7.95
CA GLN A 144 -25.83 22.92 7.32
C GLN A 144 -27.02 22.84 8.28
N GLU A 145 -27.09 21.81 9.12
CA GLU A 145 -28.10 21.70 10.18
C GLU A 145 -27.92 22.81 11.22
N GLU A 146 -26.69 23.12 11.65
CA GLU A 146 -26.37 24.23 12.55
C GLU A 146 -26.69 25.60 11.92
N GLU A 147 -26.38 25.83 10.65
CA GLU A 147 -26.76 27.05 9.92
C GLU A 147 -28.28 27.18 9.78
N ALA A 148 -28.99 26.09 9.49
CA ALA A 148 -30.45 26.08 9.43
C ALA A 148 -31.10 26.33 10.80
N THR A 149 -30.49 25.81 11.87
CA THR A 149 -30.95 26.01 13.25
C THR A 149 -30.65 27.45 13.71
N ALA A 150 -29.47 27.99 13.38
CA ALA A 150 -29.11 29.38 13.64
C ALA A 150 -30.02 30.37 12.89
N HIS A 151 -30.44 30.05 11.67
CA HIS A 151 -31.44 30.83 10.93
C HIS A 151 -32.86 30.72 11.51
N GLN A 152 -33.20 29.63 12.20
CA GLN A 152 -34.45 29.50 12.95
C GLN A 152 -34.40 30.27 14.28
N GLU A 153 -33.27 30.22 15.01
CA GLU A 153 -33.09 30.96 16.26
C GLU A 153 -33.02 32.49 16.04
N GLN A 154 -32.47 32.96 14.92
CA GLN A 154 -32.52 34.39 14.55
C GLN A 154 -33.93 34.91 14.24
N GLN A 155 -34.90 34.04 13.94
CA GLN A 155 -36.31 34.41 13.70
C GLN A 155 -37.17 34.44 14.98
N VAL A 156 -36.56 34.29 16.16
CA VAL A 156 -37.27 34.57 17.40
C VAL A 156 -37.40 36.08 17.52
N GLU A 157 -38.55 36.60 17.09
CA GLU A 157 -38.99 37.98 17.26
C GLU A 157 -38.84 38.36 18.74
N VAL A 158 -37.78 39.12 19.04
CA VAL A 158 -37.55 39.65 20.38
C VAL A 158 -38.70 40.63 20.65
N LEU A 159 -39.70 40.18 21.40
CA LEU A 159 -40.74 41.03 22.00
C LEU A 159 -40.06 41.99 22.99
N THR A 160 -39.41 43.02 22.47
CA THR A 160 -38.97 44.13 23.29
C THR A 160 -40.23 44.86 23.77
N ASN A 161 -40.31 45.19 25.05
CA ASN A 161 -41.34 46.07 25.66
C ASN A 161 -41.25 47.53 25.14
N ARG A 162 -40.96 47.72 23.85
CA ARG A 162 -40.97 49.03 23.20
C ARG A 162 -42.39 49.28 22.72
N LEU A 163 -43.02 50.31 23.30
CA LEU A 163 -44.29 50.84 22.84
C LEU A 163 -44.23 51.04 21.32
N THR A 164 -45.23 50.52 20.63
CA THR A 164 -45.41 50.72 19.19
C THR A 164 -45.64 52.21 18.90
N ASP A 165 -45.34 52.67 17.68
CA ASP A 165 -45.42 54.10 17.36
C ASP A 165 -46.85 54.66 17.46
N ASP A 166 -47.86 53.81 17.37
CA ASP A 166 -49.26 54.17 17.63
C ASP A 166 -49.56 54.35 19.13
N GLU A 167 -48.93 53.56 20.01
CA GLU A 167 -49.04 53.72 21.47
C GLU A 167 -48.27 54.94 21.97
N LYS A 168 -47.13 55.28 21.37
CA LYS A 168 -46.43 56.55 21.61
C LYS A 168 -47.30 57.75 21.21
N ARG A 169 -48.10 57.65 20.16
CA ARG A 169 -49.05 58.70 19.78
C ARG A 169 -50.21 58.84 20.78
N LYS A 170 -50.65 57.72 21.38
CA LYS A 170 -51.74 57.69 22.37
C LYS A 170 -51.32 58.21 23.76
N TYR A 171 -50.10 57.89 24.20
CA TYR A 171 -49.62 58.20 25.56
C TYR A 171 -48.48 59.24 25.62
N GLY A 172 -47.88 59.60 24.48
CA GLY A 172 -46.81 60.61 24.38
C GLY A 172 -47.30 62.06 24.36
N SER A 173 -48.59 62.30 24.60
CA SER A 173 -49.11 63.65 24.78
C SER A 173 -48.94 64.10 26.23
N THR A 174 -47.69 64.37 26.63
CA THR A 174 -47.46 65.39 27.66
C THR A 174 -47.62 66.72 26.96
N GLY A 175 -48.84 67.27 27.01
CA GLY A 175 -49.12 68.63 26.59
C GLY A 175 -48.11 69.59 27.22
N GLU A 176 -47.69 70.59 26.44
CA GLU A 176 -46.78 71.66 26.83
C GLU A 176 -47.09 72.15 28.25
N LEU A 177 -46.23 71.81 29.22
CA LEU A 177 -46.19 72.53 30.48
C LEU A 177 -45.61 73.91 30.17
N LEU A 178 -46.49 74.85 29.84
CA LEU A 178 -46.18 76.27 29.81
C LEU A 178 -45.64 76.67 31.19
N ALA A 179 -44.44 77.25 31.21
CA ALA A 179 -43.89 77.83 32.42
C ALA A 179 -44.81 78.98 32.89
N PRO A 180 -45.16 79.06 34.19
CA PRO A 180 -46.01 80.13 34.68
C PRO A 180 -45.27 81.47 34.55
N GLU A 181 -45.92 82.45 33.93
CA GLU A 181 -45.38 83.80 33.77
C GLU A 181 -45.01 84.43 35.11
N SER A 182 -43.77 84.90 35.25
CA SER A 182 -43.38 85.85 36.30
C SER A 182 -42.65 87.04 35.67
N THR A 183 -43.41 88.12 35.53
CA THR A 183 -43.06 89.55 35.58
C THR A 183 -41.57 89.96 35.61
N ARG A 184 -41.28 90.86 34.67
CA ARG A 184 -40.10 91.74 34.50
C ARG A 184 -39.83 92.64 35.71
N GLU A 185 -38.56 92.72 36.14
CA GLU A 185 -37.83 93.86 36.76
C GLU A 185 -36.34 93.43 36.83
N ASP A 186 -35.47 93.97 35.96
CA ASP A 186 -34.54 95.08 36.19
C ASP A 186 -33.45 94.81 37.25
N GLY A 187 -32.17 94.97 36.86
CA GLY A 187 -31.06 95.14 37.80
C GLY A 187 -29.96 94.06 37.86
N THR A 188 -28.77 94.46 37.39
CA THR A 188 -27.44 94.29 38.05
C THR A 188 -26.65 92.96 38.00
N VAL A 189 -25.64 92.93 37.11
CA VAL A 189 -24.17 92.89 37.33
C VAL A 189 -23.51 91.79 38.21
N GLU A 190 -22.49 91.14 37.60
CA GLU A 190 -21.29 90.42 38.13
C GLU A 190 -21.51 89.17 39.04
N GLU A 191 -20.66 88.14 39.11
CA GLU A 191 -19.20 88.04 39.08
C GLU A 191 -18.70 86.71 38.46
N SER A 192 -17.44 86.73 38.04
CA SER A 192 -16.62 85.57 37.64
C SER A 192 -16.31 84.63 38.81
N TYR A 193 -16.06 83.35 38.53
CA TYR A 193 -14.87 82.70 39.09
C TYR A 193 -14.37 81.53 38.24
N ASN A 194 -13.11 81.64 37.81
CA ASN A 194 -12.30 80.61 37.16
C ASN A 194 -11.97 79.47 38.13
N GLY A 195 -11.81 78.25 37.60
CA GLY A 195 -11.33 77.11 38.38
C GLY A 195 -10.84 75.98 37.50
N ASP A 196 -9.84 76.26 36.68
CA ASP A 196 -9.13 75.30 35.84
C ASP A 196 -7.92 74.78 36.61
N TYR A 197 -7.88 73.50 36.98
CA TYR A 197 -6.65 72.76 37.30
C TYR A 197 -6.84 71.26 37.06
N ARG A 198 -6.44 70.86 35.84
CA ARG A 198 -5.92 69.55 35.36
C ARG A 198 -6.64 68.26 35.74
#